data_AF-T0NGN1-F1
#
_entry.id   AF-T0NGN1-F1
#
_cell.length_a   1.000
_cell.length_b   1.000
_cell.length_c   1.000
_cell.angle_alpha   90.00
_cell.angle_beta   90.00
_cell.angle_gamma   90.00
#
_symmetry.space_group_name_H-M   'P 1'
#
loop_
_entity.id
_entity.type
_entity.pdbx_description
1 polymer ?
#
loop_
_entity_poly.entity_id
_entity_poly.type
_entity_poly.pdbx_seq_one_letter_code
_entity_poly.pdbx_strand_id
1 'polypeptide(L)'
;MKAEVFKPGNIKKLKKDFEEINECDKPVYYVVINLFDAFPGRISAIKVYKDSDIDLKIRLGNKDYRYIKILKSKSGMFEIMRLPLDERKIGKNSLYDMIRRDVKSGDQLTRETRNEILKYIDFNRNRKKLLYILSDSENKNYYIMKETTIKDIVVHDIEYMYSKDSSYRIYNGTIPAKFIGDYWTSYLKRRKKTEMDVWKSLITQ
;
A
#
# COMPACT_ATOMS: atom_id res chain seq x y z
N MET A 1 -15.92 11.72 -11.05
CA MET A 1 -16.49 12.24 -9.79
C MET A 1 -15.64 13.38 -9.25
N LYS A 2 -16.23 14.33 -8.52
CA LYS A 2 -15.54 15.48 -7.92
C LYS A 2 -14.90 15.05 -6.59
N ALA A 3 -13.61 15.33 -6.41
CA ALA A 3 -12.91 15.04 -5.16
C ALA A 3 -13.43 15.91 -4.00
N GLU A 4 -13.58 15.33 -2.83
CA GLU A 4 -13.86 16.07 -1.60
C GLU A 4 -12.57 16.73 -1.09
N VAL A 5 -12.64 17.96 -0.57
CA VAL A 5 -11.46 18.72 -0.19
C VAL A 5 -11.55 19.17 1.26
N PHE A 6 -10.60 18.72 2.07
CA PHE A 6 -10.42 19.11 3.46
C PHE A 6 -9.28 20.12 3.59
N LYS A 7 -9.51 21.13 4.44
CA LYS A 7 -8.53 22.15 4.82
C LYS A 7 -8.38 22.16 6.35
N PRO A 8 -7.30 22.70 6.92
CA PRO A 8 -7.10 22.74 8.38
C PRO A 8 -8.31 23.27 9.16
N GLY A 9 -8.95 24.33 8.67
CA GLY A 9 -10.12 24.93 9.33
C GLY A 9 -11.36 24.02 9.39
N ASN A 10 -11.44 22.98 8.56
CA ASN A 10 -12.61 22.10 8.47
C ASN A 10 -12.50 20.88 9.39
N ILE A 11 -11.36 20.67 10.06
CA ILE A 11 -11.07 19.42 10.78
C ILE A 11 -11.90 19.28 12.04
N LYS A 12 -12.18 20.38 12.76
CA LYS A 12 -13.07 20.33 13.92
C LYS A 12 -14.47 19.84 13.55
N LYS A 13 -14.98 20.26 12.39
CA LYS A 13 -16.26 19.80 11.86
C LYS A 13 -16.19 18.32 11.45
N LEU A 14 -15.18 17.94 10.67
CA LEU A 14 -14.99 16.54 10.26
C LEU A 14 -14.93 15.57 11.45
N LYS A 15 -14.27 15.95 12.56
CA LYS A 15 -14.25 15.15 13.79
C LYS A 15 -15.61 15.01 14.45
N LYS A 16 -16.40 16.10 14.48
CA LYS A 16 -17.75 16.08 15.05
C LYS A 16 -18.67 15.17 14.24
N ASP A 17 -18.55 15.24 12.92
CA ASP A 17 -19.41 14.51 11.99
C ASP A 17 -18.88 13.08 11.75
N PHE A 18 -17.74 12.68 12.35
CA PHE A 18 -17.05 11.42 12.05
C PHE A 18 -17.90 10.17 12.32
N GLU A 19 -18.71 10.20 13.38
CA GLU A 19 -19.59 9.06 13.72
C GLU A 19 -20.73 8.87 12.73
N GLU A 20 -21.11 9.93 12.00
CA GLU A 20 -22.15 9.90 10.97
C GLU A 20 -21.63 9.42 9.61
N ILE A 21 -20.31 9.29 9.47
CA ILE A 21 -19.67 8.79 8.24
C ILE A 21 -19.95 7.29 8.11
N ASN A 22 -20.23 6.85 6.88
CA ASN A 22 -20.36 5.44 6.54
C ASN A 22 -19.13 4.64 7.02
N GLU A 23 -19.36 3.53 7.72
CA GLU A 23 -18.30 2.63 8.24
C GLU A 23 -17.26 2.27 7.17
N CYS A 24 -17.69 2.07 5.93
CA CYS A 24 -16.78 1.79 4.82
C CYS A 24 -15.78 2.94 4.60
N ASP A 25 -16.17 4.19 4.79
CA ASP A 25 -15.30 5.34 4.53
C ASP A 25 -14.53 5.83 5.77
N LYS A 26 -14.95 5.46 6.98
CA LYS A 26 -14.31 5.86 8.24
C LYS A 26 -12.78 5.73 8.24
N PRO A 27 -12.15 4.64 7.72
CA PRO A 27 -10.69 4.54 7.66
C PRO A 27 -10.01 5.67 6.88
N VAL A 28 -10.65 6.13 5.79
CA VAL A 28 -10.12 7.20 4.94
C VAL A 28 -10.15 8.53 5.69
N TYR A 29 -11.30 8.86 6.30
CA TYR A 29 -11.46 10.10 7.05
C TYR A 29 -10.67 10.11 8.36
N TYR A 30 -10.47 8.95 8.99
CA TYR A 30 -9.61 8.80 10.16
C TYR A 30 -8.16 9.16 9.81
N VAL A 31 -7.65 8.68 8.68
CA VAL A 31 -6.33 9.07 8.17
C VAL A 31 -6.25 10.58 7.89
N VAL A 32 -7.29 11.18 7.30
CA VAL A 32 -7.36 12.64 7.09
C VAL A 32 -7.24 13.39 8.41
N ILE A 33 -8.02 13.01 9.42
CA ILE A 33 -8.01 13.65 10.75
C ILE A 33 -6.61 13.54 11.38
N ASN A 34 -6.05 12.32 11.45
CA ASN A 34 -4.74 12.08 12.04
C ASN A 34 -3.63 12.83 11.33
N LEU A 35 -3.70 12.97 10.01
CA LEU A 35 -2.74 13.75 9.24
C LEU A 35 -2.74 15.23 9.64
N PHE A 36 -3.91 15.84 9.79
CA PHE A 36 -3.98 17.24 10.20
C PHE A 36 -3.56 17.44 11.66
N ASP A 37 -3.91 16.52 12.56
CA ASP A 37 -3.54 16.59 13.97
C ASP A 37 -2.05 16.38 14.21
N ALA A 38 -1.44 15.41 13.53
CA ALA A 38 -0.01 15.09 13.70
C ALA A 38 0.90 16.12 13.02
N PHE A 39 0.39 16.86 12.02
CA PHE A 39 1.17 17.79 11.19
C PHE A 39 0.54 19.18 11.07
N PRO A 40 0.30 19.87 12.20
CA PRO A 40 -0.35 21.18 12.19
C PRO A 40 0.49 22.20 11.39
N GLY A 41 -0.17 22.96 10.53
CA GLY A 41 0.45 23.99 9.68
C GLY A 41 1.29 23.47 8.51
N ARG A 42 1.54 22.16 8.41
CA ARG A 42 2.32 21.55 7.30
C ARG A 42 1.45 21.13 6.14
N ILE A 43 0.20 20.74 6.41
CA ILE A 43 -0.76 20.29 5.41
C ILE A 43 -1.70 21.46 5.07
N SER A 44 -1.72 21.86 3.81
CA SER A 44 -2.58 22.94 3.31
C SER A 44 -3.98 22.44 2.91
N ALA A 45 -4.06 21.24 2.35
CA ALA A 45 -5.31 20.59 1.99
C ALA A 45 -5.10 19.08 1.78
N ILE A 46 -6.15 18.29 1.97
CA ILE A 46 -6.21 16.89 1.57
C ILE A 46 -7.42 16.73 0.63
N LYS A 47 -7.19 16.19 -0.56
CA LYS A 47 -8.27 15.78 -1.47
C LYS A 47 -8.53 14.30 -1.30
N VAL A 48 -9.79 13.93 -1.08
CA VAL A 48 -10.26 12.54 -1.01
C VAL A 48 -10.91 12.17 -2.33
N TYR A 49 -10.49 11.04 -2.91
CA TYR A 49 -11.09 10.49 -4.12
C TYR A 49 -11.75 9.16 -3.78
N LYS A 50 -12.99 8.98 -4.20
CA LYS A 50 -13.68 7.68 -4.15
C LYS A 50 -13.42 6.93 -5.46
N ASP A 51 -13.34 5.61 -5.39
CA ASP A 51 -13.20 4.69 -6.54
C ASP A 51 -12.02 5.03 -7.46
N SER A 52 -10.87 5.33 -6.85
CA SER A 52 -9.66 5.77 -7.54
C SER A 52 -8.44 4.97 -7.06
N ASP A 53 -7.42 4.85 -7.92
CA ASP A 53 -6.10 4.28 -7.57
C ASP A 53 -5.39 5.04 -6.44
N ILE A 54 -5.84 6.26 -6.16
CA ILE A 54 -5.36 7.10 -5.05
C ILE A 54 -6.58 7.46 -4.23
N ASP A 55 -6.52 7.23 -2.92
CA ASP A 55 -7.59 7.64 -2.01
C ASP A 55 -7.36 9.07 -1.52
N LEU A 56 -6.10 9.47 -1.26
CA LEU A 56 -5.76 10.82 -0.80
C LEU A 56 -4.68 11.49 -1.64
N LYS A 57 -4.89 12.77 -1.98
CA LYS A 57 -3.84 13.70 -2.45
C LYS A 57 -3.62 14.78 -1.41
N ILE A 58 -2.51 14.70 -0.70
CA ILE A 58 -2.11 15.67 0.33
C ILE A 58 -1.31 16.78 -0.35
N ARG A 59 -1.71 18.03 -0.12
CA ARG A 59 -0.96 19.22 -0.52
C ARG A 59 -0.24 19.79 0.69
N LEU A 60 1.08 19.81 0.63
CA LEU A 60 1.93 20.40 1.67
C LEU A 60 2.02 21.93 1.48
N GLY A 61 2.41 22.66 2.54
CA GLY A 61 2.49 24.12 2.54
C GLY A 61 3.42 24.70 1.46
N ASN A 62 4.47 23.96 1.09
CA ASN A 62 5.44 24.30 0.04
C ASN A 62 4.97 23.94 -1.39
N LYS A 63 3.68 23.64 -1.59
CA LYS A 63 3.08 23.16 -2.86
C LYS A 63 3.51 21.76 -3.30
N ASP A 64 4.24 21.01 -2.48
CA ASP A 64 4.50 19.60 -2.75
C ASP A 64 3.24 18.75 -2.58
N TYR A 65 3.21 17.61 -3.27
CA TYR A 65 2.13 16.66 -3.19
C TYR A 65 2.62 15.29 -2.72
N ARG A 66 1.77 14.63 -1.94
CA ARG A 66 1.90 13.21 -1.59
C ARG A 66 0.60 12.50 -1.95
N TYR A 67 0.73 11.28 -2.46
CA TYR A 67 -0.38 10.46 -2.88
C TYR A 67 -0.44 9.22 -1.99
N ILE A 68 -1.60 8.94 -1.41
CA ILE A 68 -1.81 7.81 -0.51
C ILE A 68 -2.88 6.89 -1.09
N LYS A 69 -2.60 5.59 -1.08
CA LYS A 69 -3.57 4.50 -1.22
C LYS A 69 -3.82 3.89 0.14
N ILE A 70 -5.09 3.72 0.50
CA ILE A 70 -5.54 3.07 1.72
C ILE A 70 -6.12 1.71 1.32
N LEU A 71 -5.53 0.63 1.85
CA LEU A 71 -6.01 -0.73 1.67
C LEU A 71 -6.66 -1.17 2.98
N LYS A 72 -7.88 -1.69 2.91
CA LYS A 72 -8.62 -2.15 4.10
C LYS A 72 -8.50 -3.67 4.18
N SER A 73 -8.31 -4.20 5.38
CA SER A 73 -8.40 -5.64 5.58
C SER A 73 -9.87 -6.09 5.44
N LYS A 74 -10.06 -7.31 4.96
CA LYS A 74 -11.36 -7.99 4.95
C LYS A 74 -11.12 -9.44 5.38
N SER A 75 -11.76 -9.85 6.46
CA SER A 75 -11.63 -11.21 7.01
C SER A 75 -10.17 -11.58 7.30
N GLY A 76 -9.45 -10.67 7.98
CA GLY A 76 -8.04 -10.84 8.33
C GLY A 76 -7.05 -10.80 7.17
N MET A 77 -7.47 -10.42 5.96
CA MET A 77 -6.62 -10.41 4.76
C MET A 77 -6.58 -9.03 4.09
N PHE A 78 -5.44 -8.66 3.52
CA PHE A 78 -5.29 -7.49 2.65
C PHE A 78 -5.21 -7.92 1.19
N GLU A 79 -6.07 -7.35 0.34
CA GLU A 79 -5.93 -7.44 -1.11
C GLU A 79 -5.01 -6.29 -1.58
N ILE A 80 -3.74 -6.62 -1.84
CA ILE A 80 -2.73 -5.62 -2.21
C ILE A 80 -2.79 -5.32 -3.70
N MET A 81 -2.74 -6.37 -4.52
CA MET A 81 -2.84 -6.26 -5.96
C MET A 81 -3.07 -7.61 -6.64
N ARG A 82 -3.71 -7.55 -7.79
CA ARG A 82 -3.86 -8.69 -8.69
C ARG A 82 -2.93 -8.55 -9.90
N LEU A 83 -2.19 -9.61 -10.22
CA LEU A 83 -1.24 -9.65 -11.33
C LEU A 83 -1.48 -10.92 -12.18
N PRO A 84 -2.01 -10.79 -13.41
CA PRO A 84 -2.03 -11.87 -14.40
C PRO A 84 -0.60 -12.14 -14.91
N LEU A 85 0.09 -13.13 -14.32
CA LEU A 85 1.51 -13.37 -14.57
C LEU A 85 1.78 -14.06 -15.92
N ASP A 86 0.81 -14.82 -16.44
CA ASP A 86 0.89 -15.52 -17.73
C ASP A 86 0.65 -14.59 -18.94
N GLU A 87 -0.12 -13.52 -18.75
CA GLU A 87 -0.36 -12.47 -19.75
C GLU A 87 0.88 -11.58 -19.98
N ARG A 88 1.73 -11.42 -18.96
CA ARG A 88 2.95 -10.61 -19.08
C ARG A 88 4.04 -11.35 -19.85
N LYS A 89 4.18 -11.06 -21.15
CA LYS A 89 5.24 -11.62 -22.01
C LYS A 89 6.58 -10.88 -21.88
N ILE A 90 7.67 -11.66 -21.80
CA ILE A 90 9.07 -11.23 -21.75
C ILE A 90 9.84 -12.08 -22.77
N GLY A 91 10.02 -11.52 -23.97
CA GLY A 91 10.51 -12.28 -25.12
C GLY A 91 9.56 -13.44 -25.46
N LYS A 92 10.08 -14.67 -25.46
CA LYS A 92 9.31 -15.89 -25.74
C LYS A 92 8.60 -16.50 -24.51
N ASN A 93 8.98 -16.09 -23.30
CA ASN A 93 8.43 -16.63 -22.05
C ASN A 93 7.38 -15.68 -21.47
N SER A 94 6.45 -16.19 -20.67
CA SER A 94 5.67 -15.35 -19.76
C SER A 94 6.41 -15.14 -18.43
N LEU A 95 6.01 -14.12 -17.68
CA LEU A 95 6.51 -13.91 -16.31
C LEU A 95 6.18 -15.12 -15.42
N TYR A 96 5.02 -15.74 -15.61
CA TYR A 96 4.68 -17.05 -15.02
C TYR A 96 5.74 -18.13 -15.31
N ASP A 97 6.15 -18.30 -16.57
CA ASP A 97 7.13 -19.32 -16.96
C ASP A 97 8.50 -19.07 -16.33
N MET A 98 8.91 -17.81 -16.20
CA MET A 98 10.16 -17.41 -15.56
C MET A 98 10.13 -17.74 -14.05
N ILE A 99 9.08 -17.31 -13.34
CA ILE A 99 8.90 -17.57 -11.90
C ILE A 99 8.90 -19.07 -11.63
N ARG A 100 8.12 -19.85 -12.39
CA ARG A 100 8.02 -21.30 -12.23
C ARG A 100 9.35 -22.00 -12.43
N ARG A 101 10.16 -21.55 -13.40
CA ARG A 101 11.48 -22.12 -13.68
C ARG A 101 12.44 -21.87 -12.53
N ASP A 102 12.51 -20.63 -12.07
CA ASP A 102 13.43 -20.21 -11.01
C ASP A 102 13.13 -20.95 -9.70
N VAL A 103 11.87 -20.98 -9.26
CA VAL A 103 11.49 -21.61 -8.00
C VAL A 103 11.72 -23.13 -8.04
N LYS A 104 11.48 -23.80 -9.17
CA LYS A 104 11.79 -25.23 -9.34
C LYS A 104 13.29 -25.54 -9.24
N SER A 105 14.15 -24.56 -9.51
CA SER A 105 15.61 -24.74 -9.56
C SER A 105 16.33 -24.38 -8.25
N GLY A 106 15.67 -23.68 -7.32
CA GLY A 106 16.36 -23.24 -6.09
C GLY A 106 15.55 -22.46 -5.06
N ASP A 107 14.23 -22.67 -4.95
CA ASP A 107 13.33 -22.06 -3.95
C ASP A 107 13.35 -20.51 -3.86
N GLN A 108 14.06 -19.83 -4.77
CA GLN A 108 14.21 -18.38 -4.80
C GLN A 108 14.18 -17.86 -6.24
N LEU A 109 13.69 -16.64 -6.42
CA LEU A 109 13.71 -16.00 -7.72
C LEU A 109 15.09 -15.45 -8.05
N THR A 110 15.50 -15.60 -9.31
CA THR A 110 16.69 -14.92 -9.79
C THR A 110 16.50 -13.41 -9.77
N ARG A 111 17.61 -12.66 -9.73
CA ARG A 111 17.59 -11.20 -9.81
C ARG A 111 16.85 -10.70 -11.05
N GLU A 112 16.98 -11.41 -12.17
CA GLU A 112 16.29 -11.08 -13.43
C GLU A 112 14.77 -11.16 -13.25
N THR A 113 14.26 -12.31 -12.79
CA THR A 113 12.81 -12.51 -12.59
C THR A 113 12.25 -11.54 -11.55
N ARG A 114 12.96 -11.29 -10.44
CA ARG A 114 12.56 -10.28 -9.45
C ARG A 114 12.40 -8.89 -10.08
N ASN A 115 13.35 -8.48 -10.92
CA ASN A 115 13.28 -7.19 -11.60
C ASN A 115 12.09 -7.10 -12.57
N GLU A 116 11.75 -8.18 -13.27
CA GLU A 116 10.59 -8.21 -14.16
C GLU A 116 9.26 -8.14 -13.38
N ILE A 117 9.16 -8.78 -12.22
CA ILE A 117 8.02 -8.60 -11.31
C ILE A 117 7.91 -7.12 -10.89
N LEU A 118 9.00 -6.51 -10.43
CA LEU A 118 9.00 -5.11 -10.00
C LEU A 118 8.58 -4.16 -11.13
N LYS A 119 9.08 -4.36 -12.35
CA LYS A 119 8.66 -3.59 -13.54
C LYS A 119 7.18 -3.79 -13.84
N TYR A 120 6.66 -5.01 -13.69
CA TYR A 120 5.25 -5.29 -13.94
C TYR A 120 4.33 -4.66 -12.89
N ILE A 121 4.74 -4.63 -11.62
CA ILE A 121 4.06 -3.87 -10.56
C ILE A 121 4.03 -2.38 -10.91
N ASP A 122 5.16 -1.82 -11.32
CA ASP A 122 5.27 -0.42 -11.73
C ASP A 122 4.38 -0.07 -12.92
N PHE A 123 4.31 -0.96 -13.92
CA PHE A 123 3.47 -0.80 -15.09
C PHE A 123 1.98 -0.80 -14.71
N ASN A 124 1.52 -1.81 -13.96
CA ASN A 124 0.11 -1.91 -13.53
C ASN A 124 -0.35 -0.70 -12.71
N ARG A 125 0.59 -0.02 -12.04
CA ARG A 125 0.30 1.09 -11.12
C ARG A 125 0.60 2.46 -11.71
N ASN A 126 0.85 2.53 -13.02
CA ASN A 126 1.17 3.78 -13.71
C ASN A 126 2.34 4.57 -13.08
N ARG A 127 3.32 3.87 -12.49
CA ARG A 127 4.56 4.43 -11.89
C ARG A 127 4.34 5.53 -10.84
N LYS A 128 3.16 5.60 -10.21
CA LYS A 128 2.88 6.62 -9.18
C LYS A 128 3.61 6.25 -7.89
N LYS A 129 4.45 7.16 -7.38
CA LYS A 129 5.05 7.05 -6.04
C LYS A 129 3.97 7.21 -4.97
N LEU A 130 3.36 6.09 -4.59
CA LEU A 130 2.30 6.04 -3.58
C LEU A 130 2.87 5.68 -2.20
N LEU A 131 2.27 6.30 -1.19
CA LEU A 131 2.32 5.77 0.17
C LEU A 131 1.13 4.86 0.37
N TYR A 132 1.35 3.78 1.09
CA TYR A 132 0.32 2.82 1.43
C TYR A 132 -0.01 2.92 2.90
N ILE A 133 -1.30 2.92 3.21
CA ILE A 133 -1.79 2.74 4.57
C ILE A 133 -2.67 1.51 4.55
N LEU A 134 -2.21 0.43 5.18
CA LEU A 134 -2.95 -0.80 5.35
C LEU A 134 -3.72 -0.67 6.66
N SER A 135 -5.03 -0.48 6.55
CA SER A 135 -5.95 -0.36 7.68
C SER A 135 -6.50 -1.73 8.04
N ASP A 136 -6.03 -2.28 9.15
CA ASP A 136 -6.61 -3.48 9.72
C ASP A 136 -7.79 -3.11 10.62
N SER A 137 -9.00 -3.15 10.06
CA SER A 137 -10.21 -2.72 10.75
C SER A 137 -10.55 -3.62 11.95
N GLU A 138 -10.18 -4.90 11.89
CA GLU A 138 -10.49 -5.88 12.94
C GLU A 138 -9.67 -5.60 14.21
N ASN A 139 -8.39 -5.27 14.03
CA ASN A 139 -7.47 -4.99 15.13
C ASN A 139 -7.23 -3.49 15.39
N LYS A 140 -7.93 -2.61 14.67
CA LYS A 140 -7.79 -1.14 14.73
C LYS A 140 -6.34 -0.66 14.53
N ASN A 141 -5.59 -1.35 13.68
CA ASN A 141 -4.18 -1.04 13.40
C ASN A 141 -4.00 -0.40 12.03
N TYR A 142 -2.94 0.41 11.88
CA TYR A 142 -2.58 1.06 10.63
C TYR A 142 -1.10 0.83 10.33
N TYR A 143 -0.80 0.17 9.21
CA TYR A 143 0.57 -0.08 8.77
C TYR A 143 0.92 0.82 7.60
N ILE A 144 2.02 1.57 7.71
CA ILE A 144 2.32 2.63 6.75
C ILE A 144 3.56 2.27 5.96
N MET A 145 3.35 2.00 4.70
CA MET A 145 4.38 1.41 3.87
C MET A 145 4.73 2.34 2.73
N LYS A 146 6.02 2.46 2.47
CA LYS A 146 6.49 3.03 1.20
C LYS A 146 6.16 2.05 0.09
N GLU A 147 6.03 2.57 -1.12
CA GLU A 147 5.85 1.76 -2.32
C GLU A 147 6.86 0.61 -2.45
N THR A 148 8.13 0.87 -2.12
CA THR A 148 9.20 -0.12 -2.15
C THR A 148 8.92 -1.29 -1.20
N THR A 149 8.39 -1.00 -0.01
CA THR A 149 8.04 -2.01 0.99
C THR A 149 6.89 -2.89 0.51
N ILE A 150 5.88 -2.30 -0.12
CA ILE A 150 4.77 -3.06 -0.72
C ILE A 150 5.26 -3.95 -1.86
N LYS A 151 6.15 -3.43 -2.71
CA LYS A 151 6.78 -4.22 -3.78
C LYS A 151 7.56 -5.41 -3.22
N ASP A 152 8.35 -5.19 -2.17
CA ASP A 152 9.12 -6.25 -1.52
C ASP A 152 8.18 -7.33 -0.94
N ILE A 153 7.10 -6.92 -0.26
CA ILE A 153 6.08 -7.84 0.26
C ILE A 153 5.47 -8.68 -0.86
N VAL A 154 5.05 -8.05 -1.96
CA VAL A 154 4.46 -8.76 -3.12
C VAL A 154 5.44 -9.77 -3.72
N VAL A 155 6.71 -9.39 -3.90
CA VAL A 155 7.73 -10.30 -4.44
C VAL A 155 7.96 -11.49 -3.50
N HIS A 156 8.07 -11.24 -2.19
CA HIS A 156 8.23 -12.31 -1.20
C HIS A 156 7.02 -13.25 -1.13
N ASP A 157 5.82 -12.71 -1.27
CA ASP A 157 4.59 -13.49 -1.28
C ASP A 157 4.47 -14.34 -2.55
N ILE A 158 4.85 -13.81 -3.72
CA ILE A 158 4.96 -14.59 -4.96
C ILE A 158 5.96 -15.75 -4.79
N GLU A 159 7.15 -15.47 -4.25
CA GLU A 159 8.15 -16.50 -3.94
C GLU A 159 7.58 -17.61 -3.07
N TYR A 160 6.96 -17.23 -1.96
CA TYR A 160 6.34 -18.15 -1.03
C TYR A 160 5.25 -18.99 -1.69
N MET A 161 4.31 -18.35 -2.40
CA MET A 161 3.21 -19.05 -3.07
C MET A 161 3.70 -20.08 -4.07
N TYR A 162 4.67 -19.73 -4.91
CA TYR A 162 5.18 -20.65 -5.94
C TYR A 162 6.04 -21.77 -5.37
N SER A 163 6.68 -21.57 -4.21
CA SER A 163 7.37 -22.65 -3.49
C SER A 163 6.40 -23.72 -2.97
N LYS A 164 5.12 -23.36 -2.77
CA LYS A 164 4.07 -24.28 -2.32
C LYS A 164 3.28 -24.88 -3.48
N ASP A 165 2.92 -24.06 -4.46
CA ASP A 165 2.21 -24.50 -5.65
C ASP A 165 2.61 -23.64 -6.85
N SER A 166 3.20 -24.28 -7.86
CA SER A 166 3.65 -23.61 -9.09
C SER A 166 2.57 -23.49 -10.17
N SER A 167 1.33 -23.88 -9.87
CA SER A 167 0.20 -23.84 -10.81
C SER A 167 -0.43 -22.44 -10.93
N TYR A 168 -0.20 -21.54 -9.98
CA TYR A 168 -0.78 -20.20 -9.99
C TYR A 168 -0.37 -19.42 -11.24
N ARG A 169 -1.32 -19.04 -12.08
CA ARG A 169 -1.07 -18.16 -13.25
C ARG A 169 -1.40 -16.70 -12.99
N ILE A 170 -2.30 -16.48 -12.03
CA ILE A 170 -2.71 -15.16 -11.59
C ILE A 170 -2.37 -15.07 -10.10
N TYR A 171 -1.58 -14.05 -9.75
CA TYR A 171 -1.35 -13.68 -8.37
C TYR A 171 -2.48 -12.78 -7.89
N ASN A 172 -3.18 -13.16 -6.82
CA ASN A 172 -4.30 -12.39 -6.27
C ASN A 172 -3.91 -11.48 -5.09
N GLY A 173 -2.64 -11.51 -4.67
CA GLY A 173 -2.09 -10.62 -3.64
C GLY A 173 -2.91 -10.47 -2.37
N THR A 174 -3.46 -11.59 -1.89
CA THR A 174 -4.24 -11.67 -0.66
C THR A 174 -3.31 -12.08 0.48
N ILE A 175 -2.90 -11.11 1.30
CA ILE A 175 -1.86 -11.30 2.33
C ILE A 175 -2.48 -11.20 3.73
N PRO A 176 -2.20 -12.15 4.64
CA PRO A 176 -2.71 -12.08 6.02
C PRO A 176 -2.27 -10.82 6.77
N ALA A 177 -3.20 -10.19 7.48
CA ALA A 177 -2.93 -9.03 8.32
C ALA A 177 -1.86 -9.33 9.38
N LYS A 178 -1.85 -10.56 9.92
CA LYS A 178 -0.80 -11.03 10.83
C LYS A 178 0.60 -10.94 10.21
N PHE A 179 0.77 -11.41 8.97
CA PHE A 179 2.05 -11.34 8.28
C PHE A 179 2.51 -9.89 8.09
N ILE A 180 1.58 -9.00 7.72
CA ILE A 180 1.86 -7.56 7.59
C ILE A 180 2.29 -6.97 8.93
N GLY A 181 1.60 -7.31 10.03
CA GLY A 181 1.94 -6.88 11.38
C GLY A 181 3.32 -7.35 11.84
N ASP A 182 3.65 -8.63 11.63
CA ASP A 182 4.95 -9.21 11.96
C ASP A 182 6.09 -8.57 11.14
N TYR A 183 5.86 -8.38 9.84
CA TYR A 183 6.79 -7.69 8.95
C TYR A 183 7.02 -6.24 9.40
N TRP A 184 5.94 -5.52 9.71
CA TRP A 184 5.98 -4.12 10.14
C TRP A 184 6.74 -3.94 11.46
N THR A 185 6.41 -4.77 12.45
CA THR A 185 7.10 -4.77 13.76
C THR A 185 8.60 -5.04 13.58
N SER A 186 8.95 -6.01 12.74
CA SER A 186 10.34 -6.33 12.40
C SER A 186 11.04 -5.18 11.66
N TYR A 187 10.33 -4.49 10.76
CA TYR A 187 10.83 -3.30 10.06
C TYR A 187 11.16 -2.16 11.03
N LEU A 188 10.22 -1.81 11.91
CA LEU A 188 10.39 -0.75 12.91
C LEU A 188 11.57 -1.04 13.85
N LYS A 189 11.66 -2.27 14.36
CA LYS A 189 12.76 -2.72 15.23
C LYS A 189 14.11 -2.62 14.52
N ARG A 190 14.24 -3.14 13.30
CA ARG A 190 15.50 -3.09 12.52
C ARG A 190 15.94 -1.66 12.20
N ARG A 191 14.99 -0.76 11.97
CA ARG A 191 15.27 0.65 11.65
C ARG A 191 15.38 1.54 12.89
N LYS A 192 15.11 1.02 14.09
CA LYS A 192 15.01 1.79 15.35
C LYS A 192 14.07 2.99 15.21
N LYS A 193 12.90 2.77 14.61
CA LYS A 193 11.88 3.81 14.37
C LYS A 193 10.57 3.47 15.06
N THR A 194 9.85 4.49 15.50
CA THR A 194 8.44 4.37 15.87
C THR A 194 7.55 4.53 14.62
N GLU A 195 6.27 4.18 14.73
CA GLU A 195 5.28 4.44 13.69
C GLU A 195 5.19 5.93 13.36
N MET A 196 5.22 6.78 14.40
CA MET A 196 5.19 8.23 14.25
C MET A 196 6.42 8.77 13.51
N ASP A 197 7.60 8.17 13.70
CA ASP A 197 8.79 8.55 12.94
C ASP A 197 8.65 8.20 11.46
N VAL A 198 7.99 7.08 11.15
CA VAL A 198 7.67 6.75 9.76
C VAL A 198 6.67 7.76 9.21
N TRP A 199 5.54 8.01 9.87
CA TRP A 199 4.58 9.07 9.51
C TRP A 199 5.27 10.41 9.21
N LYS A 200 6.12 10.88 10.12
CA LYS A 200 6.86 12.15 9.98
C LYS A 200 7.72 12.15 8.73
N SER A 201 8.51 11.10 8.55
CA SER A 201 9.42 10.98 7.39
C SER A 201 8.70 10.99 6.04
N LEU A 202 7.41 10.66 6.01
CA LEU A 202 6.63 10.60 4.78
C LEU A 202 6.03 11.96 4.39
N ILE A 203 5.82 12.84 5.37
CA ILE A 203 5.23 14.17 5.19
C ILE A 203 6.29 15.27 5.10
N THR A 204 7.45 15.10 5.74
CA THR A 204 8.50 16.14 5.80
C THR A 204 9.67 15.92 4.84
N GLN A 205 9.68 14.85 4.04
CA GLN A 205 10.66 14.66 2.96
C GLN A 205 10.39 15.62 1.81
#